data_AF-A0A6G6Y660-F1
#
_entry.id   AF-A0A6G6Y660-F1
#
_cell.length_a   1.000
_cell.length_b   1.000
_cell.length_c   1.000
_cell.angle_alpha   90.00
_cell.angle_beta   90.00
_cell.angle_gamma   90.00
#
_symmetry.space_group_name_H-M   'P 1'
#
loop_
_entity.id
_entity.type
_entity.pdbx_description
1 polymer ?
#
loop_
_entity_poly.entity_id
_entity_poly.type
_entity_poly.pdbx_seq_one_letter_code
_entity_poly.pdbx_strand_id
1 'polypeptide(L)'
;MLTDIAKSFQAAKRRYDRGQYALAHCFEVSFECLEALQTNANLRTFGNFTLAGYSLPYSVADSGERLSRPFHPELFIADPEVFKAASEEVADQLGNCNDVDPNLLDQVIYTAISAFSLSYDLWKPRSRKTPSTFFEVVIGSASHIIFPHYALTKHIPIKDVGAAEPVDALAKTEVGDAGDDATEFSGDSVSTDLVITNPQTEKGAVVPLKITTRERIVQPFAHQRILDSAYPGQYASFVSCISEVQRDDATTAVKQICVPGTVALFQKHLAHIKGLYYCDIPRRYARYDFTRIIPVKPFHALFTDIADHLKAD
;
A
#
# COMPACT_ATOMS: atom_id res chain seq x y z
N MET A 1 -6.25 3.84 -24.48
CA MET A 1 -5.11 3.63 -23.56
C MET A 1 -5.53 3.78 -22.10
N LEU A 2 -5.47 4.96 -21.47
CA LEU A 2 -5.82 5.02 -20.03
C LEU A 2 -7.32 4.76 -19.77
N THR A 3 -8.19 5.06 -20.73
CA THR A 3 -9.61 4.65 -20.68
C THR A 3 -9.76 3.14 -20.55
N ASP A 4 -8.85 2.36 -21.14
CA ASP A 4 -8.90 0.89 -21.14
C ASP A 4 -8.31 0.35 -19.85
N ILE A 5 -7.14 0.84 -19.41
CA ILE A 5 -6.56 0.56 -18.09
C ILE A 5 -7.57 0.86 -16.97
N ALA A 6 -8.27 2.00 -17.05
CA ALA A 6 -9.28 2.36 -16.06
C ALA A 6 -10.48 1.40 -16.08
N LYS A 7 -10.92 0.91 -17.25
CA LYS A 7 -11.99 -0.09 -17.35
C LYS A 7 -11.53 -1.44 -16.77
N SER A 8 -10.33 -1.90 -17.10
CA SER A 8 -9.74 -3.12 -16.57
C SER A 8 -9.59 -3.05 -15.06
N PHE A 9 -9.10 -1.92 -14.52
CA PHE A 9 -9.05 -1.70 -13.08
C PHE A 9 -10.44 -1.74 -12.44
N GLN A 10 -11.44 -1.08 -13.02
CA GLN A 10 -12.82 -1.13 -12.49
C GLN A 10 -13.42 -2.55 -12.56
N ALA A 11 -13.02 -3.38 -13.52
CA ALA A 11 -13.41 -4.78 -13.55
C ALA A 11 -12.74 -5.58 -12.41
N ALA A 12 -11.43 -5.42 -12.21
CA ALA A 12 -10.69 -6.05 -11.12
C ALA A 12 -11.22 -5.62 -9.74
N LYS A 13 -11.44 -4.32 -9.54
CA LYS A 13 -12.01 -3.78 -8.30
C LYS A 13 -13.40 -4.34 -8.02
N ARG A 14 -14.28 -4.42 -9.03
CA ARG A 14 -15.63 -4.99 -8.84
C ARG A 14 -15.60 -6.46 -8.43
N ARG A 15 -14.61 -7.23 -8.89
CA ARG A 15 -14.41 -8.62 -8.42
C ARG A 15 -13.98 -8.62 -6.95
N TYR A 16 -13.00 -7.80 -6.60
CA TYR A 16 -12.54 -7.65 -5.22
C TYR A 16 -13.66 -7.21 -4.27
N ASP A 17 -14.45 -6.19 -4.63
CA ASP A 17 -15.57 -5.70 -3.82
C ASP A 17 -16.66 -6.77 -3.59
N ARG A 18 -16.75 -7.76 -4.49
CA ARG A 18 -17.66 -8.92 -4.39
C ARG A 18 -17.05 -10.12 -3.67
N GLY A 19 -15.84 -9.98 -3.11
CA GLY A 19 -15.11 -11.09 -2.47
C GLY A 19 -14.67 -12.19 -3.44
N GLN A 20 -14.50 -11.87 -4.73
CA GLN A 20 -14.05 -12.81 -5.75
C GLN A 20 -12.54 -12.72 -5.96
N TYR A 21 -11.91 -13.81 -6.45
CA TYR A 21 -10.51 -13.80 -6.84
C TYR A 21 -10.23 -12.72 -7.92
N ALA A 22 -9.45 -11.72 -7.51
CA ALA A 22 -9.14 -10.55 -8.33
C ALA A 22 -7.63 -10.34 -8.56
N LEU A 23 -6.75 -11.14 -7.92
CA LEU A 23 -5.30 -10.92 -8.00
C LEU A 23 -4.77 -11.00 -9.44
N ALA A 24 -5.08 -12.08 -10.17
CA ALA A 24 -4.68 -12.23 -11.57
C ALA A 24 -5.19 -11.07 -12.46
N HIS A 25 -6.41 -10.57 -12.21
CA HIS A 25 -6.92 -9.39 -12.92
C HIS A 25 -6.18 -8.11 -12.56
N CYS A 26 -5.66 -7.99 -11.35
CA CYS A 26 -4.82 -6.84 -10.99
C CYS A 26 -3.44 -6.92 -11.67
N PHE A 27 -2.88 -8.12 -11.80
CA PHE A 27 -1.63 -8.31 -12.55
C PHE A 27 -1.84 -8.04 -14.04
N GLU A 28 -2.97 -8.44 -14.63
CA GLU A 28 -3.32 -8.06 -16.01
C GLU A 28 -3.39 -6.54 -16.19
N VAL A 29 -4.04 -5.82 -15.26
CA VAL A 29 -4.05 -4.35 -15.28
C VAL A 29 -2.64 -3.75 -15.22
N SER A 30 -1.74 -4.40 -14.49
CA SER A 30 -0.34 -3.97 -14.39
C SER A 30 0.45 -4.24 -15.66
N PHE A 31 0.18 -5.38 -16.31
CA PHE A 31 0.70 -5.72 -17.63
C PHE A 31 0.27 -4.68 -18.67
N GLU A 32 -1.02 -4.34 -18.74
CA GLU A 32 -1.53 -3.28 -19.63
C GLU A 32 -0.85 -1.92 -19.36
N CYS A 33 -0.54 -1.62 -18.09
CA CYS A 33 0.21 -0.41 -17.73
C CYS A 33 1.66 -0.46 -18.25
N LEU A 34 2.34 -1.60 -18.14
CA LEU A 34 3.70 -1.76 -18.64
C LEU A 34 3.75 -1.64 -20.17
N GLU A 35 2.83 -2.28 -20.89
CA GLU A 35 2.72 -2.13 -22.35
C GLU A 35 2.50 -0.67 -22.76
N ALA A 36 1.62 0.03 -22.04
CA ALA A 36 1.36 1.44 -22.26
C ALA A 36 2.62 2.30 -22.02
N LEU A 37 3.35 2.04 -20.93
CA LEU A 37 4.59 2.73 -20.58
C LEU A 37 5.68 2.47 -21.62
N GLN A 38 5.88 1.23 -22.05
CA GLN A 38 6.89 0.87 -23.05
C GLN A 38 6.60 1.49 -24.42
N THR A 39 5.32 1.59 -24.78
CA THR A 39 4.91 2.12 -26.09
C THR A 39 4.89 3.65 -26.12
N ASN A 40 4.53 4.31 -25.00
CA ASN A 40 4.16 5.73 -24.99
C ASN A 40 4.99 6.59 -24.02
N ALA A 41 5.96 6.01 -23.32
CA ALA A 41 6.86 6.72 -22.42
C ALA A 41 8.30 6.22 -22.57
N ASN A 42 9.24 7.07 -22.21
CA ASN A 42 10.64 6.70 -22.08
C ASN A 42 10.95 6.41 -20.61
N LEU A 43 11.29 5.16 -20.28
CA LEU A 43 11.82 4.81 -18.97
C LEU A 43 13.30 5.16 -18.93
N ARG A 44 13.65 6.23 -18.21
CA ARG A 44 15.01 6.75 -18.18
C ARG A 44 15.49 7.02 -16.76
N THR A 45 16.81 6.99 -16.59
CA THR A 45 17.43 7.44 -15.35
C THR A 45 17.04 8.89 -15.08
N PHE A 46 16.68 9.18 -13.84
CA PHE A 46 16.32 10.52 -13.40
C PHE A 46 17.42 11.13 -12.54
N GLY A 47 17.78 10.45 -11.45
CA GLY A 47 18.65 11.00 -10.44
C GLY A 47 18.89 10.03 -9.31
N ASN A 48 19.68 10.45 -8.32
CA ASN A 48 20.07 9.61 -7.21
C ASN A 48 19.46 10.11 -5.90
N PHE A 49 19.15 9.18 -5.01
CA PHE A 49 19.13 9.45 -3.57
C PHE A 49 20.55 9.37 -3.04
N THR A 50 20.97 10.35 -2.24
CA THR A 50 22.30 10.36 -1.62
C THR A 50 22.23 10.57 -0.11
N LEU A 51 22.99 9.78 0.64
CA LEU A 51 23.10 9.91 2.10
C LEU A 51 24.44 9.35 2.59
N ALA A 52 25.30 10.22 3.13
CA ALA A 52 26.56 9.83 3.80
C ALA A 52 27.43 8.85 2.97
N GLY A 53 27.69 9.19 1.70
CA GLY A 53 28.51 8.38 0.78
C GLY A 53 27.76 7.23 0.10
N TYR A 54 26.51 6.97 0.48
CA TYR A 54 25.62 6.06 -0.25
C TYR A 54 24.91 6.81 -1.39
N SER A 55 24.80 6.17 -2.56
CA SER A 55 24.05 6.67 -3.72
C SER A 55 23.19 5.55 -4.28
N LEU A 56 21.90 5.83 -4.49
CA LEU A 56 20.93 4.89 -5.05
C LEU A 56 20.24 5.51 -6.25
N PRO A 57 20.39 4.93 -7.47
CA PRO A 57 19.77 5.48 -8.67
C PRO A 57 18.28 5.21 -8.72
N TYR A 58 17.56 6.18 -9.27
CA TYR A 58 16.13 6.11 -9.54
C TYR A 58 15.84 6.55 -10.98
N SER A 59 14.83 5.92 -11.55
CA SER A 59 14.34 6.21 -12.90
C SER A 59 12.95 6.84 -12.85
N VAL A 60 12.53 7.45 -13.95
CA VAL A 60 11.16 7.96 -14.17
C VAL A 60 10.66 7.50 -15.52
N ALA A 61 9.34 7.41 -15.65
CA ALA A 61 8.68 7.37 -16.95
C ALA A 61 8.47 8.81 -17.44
N ASP A 62 8.81 9.07 -18.70
CA ASP A 62 8.75 10.37 -19.33
C ASP A 62 7.90 10.31 -20.60
N SER A 63 6.76 11.01 -20.61
CA SER A 63 5.87 11.08 -21.78
C SER A 63 6.21 12.23 -22.73
N GLY A 64 7.30 12.97 -22.50
CA GLY A 64 7.64 14.22 -23.17
C GLY A 64 6.91 15.45 -22.60
N GLU A 65 5.69 15.26 -22.09
CA GLU A 65 4.91 16.33 -21.44
C GLU A 65 4.99 16.30 -19.91
N ARG A 66 5.15 15.09 -19.35
CA ARG A 66 5.15 14.86 -17.91
C ARG A 66 6.14 13.79 -17.54
N LEU A 67 6.59 13.92 -16.30
CA LEU A 67 7.39 12.91 -15.61
C LEU A 67 6.54 12.25 -14.55
N SER A 68 6.70 10.94 -14.40
CA SER A 68 6.13 10.17 -13.29
C SER A 68 6.90 10.39 -11.98
N ARG A 69 6.38 9.88 -10.86
CA ARG A 69 7.20 9.67 -9.66
C ARG A 69 8.43 8.79 -9.97
N PRO A 70 9.50 8.89 -9.16
CA PRO A 70 10.67 8.03 -9.30
C PRO A 70 10.35 6.59 -8.89
N PHE A 71 11.00 5.63 -9.56
CA PHE A 71 10.98 4.21 -9.23
C PHE A 71 12.40 3.63 -9.20
N HIS A 72 12.58 2.57 -8.42
CA HIS A 72 13.84 1.86 -8.23
C HIS A 72 14.01 0.85 -9.36
N PRO A 73 14.99 1.03 -10.28
CA PRO A 73 15.09 0.19 -11.47
C PRO A 73 15.36 -1.28 -11.15
N GLU A 74 16.14 -1.60 -10.11
CA GLU A 74 16.43 -3.01 -9.74
C GLU A 74 15.24 -3.76 -9.14
N LEU A 75 14.22 -3.05 -8.64
CA LEU A 75 12.98 -3.67 -8.14
C LEU A 75 11.88 -3.72 -9.21
N PHE A 76 12.06 -2.99 -10.32
CA PHE A 76 11.03 -2.79 -11.33
C PHE A 76 11.27 -3.68 -12.55
N ILE A 77 10.38 -4.66 -12.75
CA ILE A 77 10.38 -5.54 -13.92
C ILE A 77 9.80 -4.74 -15.11
N ALA A 78 10.66 -4.09 -15.87
CA ALA A 78 10.23 -3.17 -16.93
C ALA A 78 9.66 -3.87 -18.18
N ASP A 79 10.05 -5.12 -18.43
CA ASP A 79 9.58 -5.90 -19.57
C ASP A 79 8.21 -6.53 -19.24
N PRO A 80 7.14 -6.22 -20.01
CA PRO A 80 5.79 -6.74 -19.75
C PRO A 80 5.71 -8.27 -19.75
N GLU A 81 6.41 -8.95 -20.65
CA GLU A 81 6.35 -10.42 -20.76
C GLU A 81 7.08 -11.08 -19.59
N VAL A 82 8.22 -10.51 -19.17
CA VAL A 82 8.92 -10.98 -17.96
C VAL A 82 8.04 -10.75 -16.72
N PHE A 83 7.39 -9.59 -16.61
CA PHE A 83 6.46 -9.31 -15.52
C PHE A 83 5.28 -10.28 -15.53
N LYS A 84 4.70 -10.56 -16.70
CA LYS A 84 3.58 -11.49 -16.82
C LYS A 84 3.93 -12.87 -16.29
N ALA A 85 5.02 -13.46 -16.77
CA ALA A 85 5.50 -14.75 -16.30
C ALA A 85 5.78 -14.76 -14.80
N ALA A 86 6.48 -13.74 -14.29
CA ALA A 86 6.77 -13.59 -12.86
C ALA A 86 5.48 -13.47 -12.01
N SER A 87 4.49 -12.74 -12.51
CA SER A 87 3.23 -12.50 -11.80
C SER A 87 2.32 -13.73 -11.78
N GLU A 88 2.33 -14.53 -12.86
CA GLU A 88 1.67 -15.83 -12.92
C GLU A 88 2.32 -16.80 -11.93
N GLU A 89 3.66 -16.86 -11.90
CA GLU A 89 4.40 -17.68 -10.93
C GLU A 89 4.08 -17.29 -9.48
N VAL A 90 4.06 -15.99 -9.15
CA VAL A 90 3.69 -15.54 -7.80
C VAL A 90 2.23 -15.87 -7.47
N ALA A 91 1.31 -15.69 -8.41
CA ALA A 91 -0.10 -16.04 -8.18
C ALA A 91 -0.28 -17.54 -7.91
N ASP A 92 0.44 -18.39 -8.65
CA ASP A 92 0.43 -19.83 -8.48
C ASP A 92 1.09 -20.27 -7.16
N GLN A 93 2.22 -19.66 -6.78
CA GLN A 93 2.90 -19.96 -5.51
C GLN A 93 2.01 -19.60 -4.31
N LEU A 94 1.35 -18.43 -4.36
CA LEU A 94 0.39 -18.00 -3.34
C LEU A 94 -0.83 -18.94 -3.27
N GLY A 95 -1.39 -19.34 -4.42
CA GLY A 95 -2.58 -20.18 -4.50
C GLY A 95 -2.37 -21.61 -4.00
N ASN A 96 -1.16 -22.14 -4.16
CA ASN A 96 -0.82 -23.51 -3.79
C ASN A 96 -0.20 -23.64 -2.38
N CYS A 97 -0.18 -22.56 -1.60
CA CYS A 97 0.51 -22.51 -0.30
C CYS A 97 1.99 -22.94 -0.39
N ASN A 98 2.63 -22.69 -1.53
CA ASN A 98 4.06 -22.95 -1.71
C ASN A 98 4.87 -21.83 -1.07
N ASP A 99 6.13 -22.10 -0.75
CA ASP A 99 7.09 -21.05 -0.39
C ASP A 99 7.28 -20.13 -1.59
N VAL A 100 6.71 -18.93 -1.50
CA VAL A 100 6.89 -17.88 -2.51
C VAL A 100 8.33 -17.38 -2.41
N ASP A 101 9.02 -17.23 -3.54
CA ASP A 101 10.34 -16.58 -3.53
C ASP A 101 10.16 -15.14 -2.98
N PRO A 102 10.79 -14.80 -1.83
CA PRO A 102 10.65 -13.49 -1.21
C PRO A 102 11.03 -12.32 -2.12
N ASN A 103 12.06 -12.48 -2.94
CA ASN A 103 12.53 -11.43 -3.84
C ASN A 103 11.58 -11.26 -5.01
N LEU A 104 11.09 -12.38 -5.56
CA LEU A 104 10.13 -12.37 -6.66
C LEU A 104 8.82 -11.70 -6.23
N LEU A 105 8.32 -12.01 -5.02
CA LEU A 105 7.13 -11.37 -4.46
C LEU A 105 7.31 -9.86 -4.33
N ASP A 106 8.43 -9.41 -3.77
CA ASP A 106 8.72 -7.98 -3.63
C ASP A 106 8.80 -7.29 -5.00
N GLN A 107 9.47 -7.88 -5.99
CA GLN A 107 9.58 -7.32 -7.33
C GLN A 107 8.23 -7.27 -8.06
N VAL A 108 7.42 -8.33 -7.99
CA VAL A 108 6.10 -8.38 -8.62
C VAL A 108 5.15 -7.37 -7.99
N ILE A 109 5.09 -7.29 -6.66
CA ILE A 109 4.24 -6.30 -5.97
C ILE A 109 4.75 -4.88 -6.25
N TYR A 110 6.06 -4.64 -6.17
CA TYR A 110 6.64 -3.34 -6.47
C TYR A 110 6.31 -2.90 -7.90
N THR A 111 6.51 -3.79 -8.87
CA THR A 111 6.27 -3.51 -10.29
C THR A 111 4.80 -3.28 -10.55
N ALA A 112 3.90 -4.12 -10.05
CA ALA A 112 2.46 -3.99 -10.24
C ALA A 112 1.96 -2.61 -9.79
N ILE A 113 2.30 -2.22 -8.56
CA ILE A 113 1.84 -0.96 -7.99
C ILE A 113 2.54 0.24 -8.61
N SER A 114 3.83 0.11 -8.93
CA SER A 114 4.59 1.17 -9.57
C SER A 114 4.09 1.41 -10.99
N ALA A 115 3.97 0.39 -11.84
CA ALA A 115 3.51 0.53 -13.22
C ALA A 115 2.16 1.27 -13.30
N PHE A 116 1.21 0.87 -12.46
CA PHE A 116 -0.08 1.57 -12.35
C PHE A 116 0.07 3.03 -11.90
N SER A 117 0.90 3.28 -10.87
CA SER A 117 1.18 4.63 -10.37
C SER A 117 1.83 5.53 -11.43
N LEU A 118 2.82 5.01 -12.17
CA LEU A 118 3.53 5.74 -13.22
C LEU A 118 2.57 6.12 -14.36
N SER A 119 1.74 5.19 -14.83
CA SER A 119 0.71 5.44 -15.84
C SER A 119 -0.27 6.54 -15.43
N TYR A 120 -0.69 6.53 -14.17
CA TYR A 120 -1.60 7.56 -13.64
C TYR A 120 -0.91 8.92 -13.47
N ASP A 121 0.35 8.96 -13.07
CA ASP A 121 1.11 10.20 -12.98
C ASP A 121 1.24 10.88 -14.36
N LEU A 122 1.47 10.09 -15.43
CA LEU A 122 1.60 10.60 -16.79
C LEU A 122 0.24 11.03 -17.37
N TRP A 123 -0.73 10.13 -17.42
CA TRP A 123 -1.93 10.32 -18.23
C TRP A 123 -3.18 10.72 -17.42
N LYS A 124 -3.16 10.70 -16.08
CA LYS A 124 -4.27 11.17 -15.23
C LYS A 124 -3.82 11.73 -13.88
N PRO A 125 -2.98 12.77 -13.86
CA PRO A 125 -2.32 13.28 -12.65
C PRO A 125 -3.29 13.88 -11.60
N ARG A 126 -4.54 14.18 -12.00
CA ARG A 126 -5.58 14.64 -11.08
C ARG A 126 -6.14 13.49 -10.23
N SER A 127 -5.97 12.24 -10.66
CA SER A 127 -6.53 11.04 -10.02
C SER A 127 -5.57 10.48 -8.95
N ARG A 128 -5.25 11.30 -7.94
CA ARG A 128 -4.19 11.02 -6.95
C ARG A 128 -4.52 9.86 -6.00
N LYS A 129 -5.80 9.59 -5.73
CA LYS A 129 -6.25 8.52 -4.82
C LYS A 129 -6.22 7.13 -5.47
N THR A 130 -6.41 7.06 -6.79
CA THR A 130 -6.61 5.79 -7.51
C THR A 130 -5.46 4.81 -7.39
N PRO A 131 -4.17 5.22 -7.46
CA PRO A 131 -3.06 4.29 -7.24
C PRO A 131 -3.05 3.68 -5.83
N SER A 132 -3.48 4.43 -4.81
CA SER A 132 -3.60 3.88 -3.44
C SER A 132 -4.73 2.85 -3.38
N THR A 133 -5.87 3.12 -4.02
CA THR A 133 -6.96 2.14 -4.10
C THR A 133 -6.56 0.90 -4.90
N PHE A 134 -5.74 1.04 -5.94
CA PHE A 134 -5.20 -0.13 -6.64
C PHE A 134 -4.30 -0.98 -5.74
N PHE A 135 -3.45 -0.34 -4.93
CA PHE A 135 -2.64 -1.03 -3.91
C PHE A 135 -3.50 -1.80 -2.90
N GLU A 136 -4.58 -1.19 -2.41
CA GLU A 136 -5.57 -1.89 -1.56
C GLU A 136 -6.14 -3.14 -2.23
N VAL A 137 -6.55 -3.03 -3.49
CA VAL A 137 -7.16 -4.14 -4.22
C VAL A 137 -6.16 -5.27 -4.46
N VAL A 138 -4.90 -4.96 -4.81
CA VAL A 138 -3.85 -5.98 -5.00
C VAL A 138 -3.57 -6.72 -3.69
N ILE A 139 -3.31 -6.01 -2.59
CA ILE A 139 -2.97 -6.66 -1.32
C ILE A 139 -4.17 -7.36 -0.70
N GLY A 140 -5.37 -6.77 -0.80
CA GLY A 140 -6.60 -7.43 -0.37
C GLY A 140 -6.87 -8.72 -1.16
N SER A 141 -6.60 -8.73 -2.46
CA SER A 141 -6.75 -9.94 -3.30
C SER A 141 -5.72 -11.02 -2.96
N ALA A 142 -4.46 -10.64 -2.73
CA ALA A 142 -3.43 -11.57 -2.26
C ALA A 142 -3.79 -12.13 -0.87
N SER A 143 -4.29 -11.28 0.03
CA SER A 143 -4.72 -11.70 1.38
C SER A 143 -5.88 -12.69 1.34
N HIS A 144 -6.79 -12.58 0.36
CA HIS A 144 -7.89 -13.53 0.20
C HIS A 144 -7.39 -14.94 -0.17
N ILE A 145 -6.28 -15.02 -0.90
CA ILE A 145 -5.64 -16.29 -1.28
C ILE A 145 -4.86 -16.86 -0.09
N ILE A 146 -4.08 -16.03 0.61
CA ILE A 146 -3.23 -16.45 1.73
C ILE A 146 -4.05 -16.83 2.97
N PHE A 147 -5.16 -16.12 3.20
CA PHE A 147 -6.01 -16.28 4.38
C PHE A 147 -7.46 -16.65 3.98
N PRO A 148 -7.68 -17.79 3.29
CA PRO A 148 -8.97 -18.11 2.66
C PRO A 148 -10.12 -18.36 3.66
N HIS A 149 -9.80 -18.61 4.93
CA HIS A 149 -10.77 -18.85 6.00
C HIS A 149 -10.92 -17.67 6.96
N TYR A 150 -10.28 -16.53 6.66
CA TYR A 150 -10.27 -15.36 7.52
C TYR A 150 -11.28 -14.34 7.02
N ALA A 151 -11.82 -13.54 7.93
CA ALA A 151 -12.71 -12.45 7.56
C ALA A 151 -11.89 -11.23 7.10
N LEU A 152 -12.14 -10.77 5.87
CA LEU A 152 -11.50 -9.59 5.30
C LEU A 152 -12.50 -8.42 5.28
N THR A 153 -12.17 -7.32 5.97
CA THR A 153 -13.03 -6.13 6.02
C THR A 153 -12.21 -4.85 5.85
N LYS A 154 -12.89 -3.71 5.74
CA LYS A 154 -12.27 -2.36 5.76
C LYS A 154 -12.57 -1.57 7.03
N HIS A 155 -13.62 -1.96 7.74
CA HIS A 155 -14.12 -1.24 8.90
C HIS A 155 -14.13 -2.16 10.12
N ILE A 156 -13.69 -1.61 11.25
CA ILE A 156 -13.84 -2.22 12.56
C ILE A 156 -14.86 -1.37 13.32
N PRO A 157 -16.07 -1.88 13.59
CA PRO A 157 -17.02 -1.15 14.43
C PRO A 157 -16.42 -0.98 15.83
N ILE A 158 -16.65 0.15 16.48
CA ILE A 158 -16.29 0.42 17.88
C ILE A 158 -17.57 0.26 18.69
N LYS A 159 -17.68 -0.88 19.37
CA LYS A 159 -18.73 -1.11 20.36
C LYS A 159 -18.52 -0.09 21.50
N ASP A 160 -19.59 0.53 21.96
CA ASP A 160 -19.63 1.48 23.10
C ASP A 160 -19.34 2.97 22.82
N VAL A 161 -19.28 3.42 21.57
CA VAL A 161 -19.52 4.85 21.30
C VAL A 161 -21.02 5.08 21.48
N GLY A 162 -21.44 5.37 22.70
CA GLY A 162 -22.81 5.82 22.96
C GLY A 162 -23.10 6.96 22.01
N ALA A 163 -24.06 6.77 21.09
CA ALA A 163 -24.49 7.79 20.16
C ALA A 163 -25.15 8.94 20.95
N ALA A 164 -24.32 9.82 21.51
CA ALA A 164 -24.74 11.14 21.93
C ALA A 164 -24.85 11.97 20.65
N GLU A 165 -26.06 12.48 20.40
CA GLU A 165 -26.48 13.58 19.51
C GLU A 165 -25.50 13.99 18.38
N PRO A 166 -25.97 14.12 17.13
CA PRO A 166 -25.11 14.41 15.98
C PRO A 166 -24.27 15.69 16.24
N VAL A 167 -22.98 15.48 16.53
CA VAL A 167 -22.04 16.57 16.79
C VAL A 167 -21.67 17.17 15.44
N ASP A 168 -22.21 18.36 15.19
CA ASP A 168 -21.88 19.35 14.15
C ASP A 168 -21.20 18.80 12.88
N ALA A 169 -22.01 18.61 11.85
CA ALA A 169 -21.53 18.42 10.49
C ALA A 169 -20.68 19.64 10.06
N LEU A 170 -19.37 19.45 9.92
CA LEU A 170 -18.57 20.34 9.08
C LEU A 170 -19.06 20.17 7.64
N ALA A 171 -20.04 20.99 7.26
CA ALA A 171 -20.53 21.12 5.89
C ALA A 171 -19.36 21.48 4.98
N LYS A 172 -18.93 20.51 4.15
CA LYS A 172 -18.10 20.81 2.98
C LYS A 172 -19.03 21.33 1.88
N THR A 173 -19.12 22.64 1.76
CA THR A 173 -19.31 23.25 0.45
C THR A 173 -18.04 22.99 -0.36
N GLU A 174 -18.12 22.13 -1.38
CA GLU A 174 -17.77 22.52 -2.74
C GLU A 174 -18.13 21.46 -3.78
N VAL A 175 -18.38 21.99 -4.97
CA VAL A 175 -19.07 21.43 -6.11
C VAL A 175 -18.13 20.55 -6.94
N GLY A 176 -18.61 19.35 -7.30
CA GLY A 176 -18.20 18.64 -8.51
C GLY A 176 -17.10 17.58 -8.33
N ASP A 177 -17.50 16.34 -8.06
CA ASP A 177 -17.36 15.24 -9.03
C ASP A 177 -18.30 14.10 -8.60
N ALA A 178 -18.91 13.44 -9.57
CA ALA A 178 -19.99 12.49 -9.34
C ALA A 178 -19.49 11.16 -8.74
N GLY A 179 -20.15 10.72 -7.68
CA GLY A 179 -20.13 9.33 -7.20
C GLY A 179 -19.30 9.09 -5.93
N ASP A 180 -19.71 9.67 -4.81
CA ASP A 180 -19.48 9.05 -3.50
C ASP A 180 -20.86 8.93 -2.85
N ASP A 181 -21.28 7.70 -2.52
CA ASP A 181 -22.41 7.48 -1.63
C ASP A 181 -22.09 8.26 -0.34
N ALA A 182 -22.92 9.28 -0.06
CA ALA A 182 -22.88 10.04 1.17
C ALA A 182 -23.20 9.08 2.32
N THR A 183 -22.19 8.36 2.80
CA THR A 183 -22.25 7.61 4.04
C THR A 183 -22.33 8.64 5.15
N GLU A 184 -23.44 8.62 5.89
CA GLU A 184 -23.57 9.39 7.13
C GLU A 184 -22.31 9.19 7.98
N PHE A 185 -21.77 10.28 8.51
CA PHE A 185 -20.65 10.21 9.42
C PHE A 185 -21.12 9.51 10.71
N SER A 186 -20.77 8.24 10.87
CA SER A 186 -20.94 7.53 12.14
C SER A 186 -19.58 7.42 12.82
N GLY A 187 -19.44 8.07 13.99
CA GLY A 187 -18.23 8.03 14.81
C GLY A 187 -17.98 6.69 15.51
N ASP A 188 -18.62 5.62 15.03
CA ASP A 188 -18.70 4.30 15.63
C ASP A 188 -17.84 3.26 14.90
N SER A 189 -16.94 3.67 14.00
CA SER A 189 -16.05 2.74 13.32
C SER A 189 -14.68 3.32 13.00
N VAL A 190 -13.66 2.47 13.00
CA VAL A 190 -12.32 2.81 12.51
C VAL A 190 -12.23 2.33 11.07
N SER A 191 -12.13 3.28 10.14
CA SER A 191 -11.92 3.00 8.71
C SER A 191 -10.44 2.73 8.43
N THR A 192 -10.16 1.60 7.80
CA THR A 192 -8.80 1.12 7.49
C THR A 192 -8.75 0.58 6.07
N ASP A 193 -7.55 0.42 5.55
CA ASP A 193 -7.35 0.01 4.17
C ASP A 193 -7.64 -1.51 3.99
N LEU A 194 -7.27 -2.34 4.98
CA LEU A 194 -7.56 -3.77 5.06
C LEU A 194 -7.50 -4.26 6.52
N VAL A 195 -8.42 -5.14 6.90
CA VAL A 195 -8.41 -5.88 8.16
C VAL A 195 -8.57 -7.37 7.87
N ILE A 196 -7.72 -8.19 8.48
CA ILE A 196 -7.75 -9.65 8.38
C ILE A 196 -8.01 -10.19 9.77
N THR A 197 -9.17 -10.79 9.99
CA THR A 197 -9.58 -11.31 11.32
C THR A 197 -9.66 -12.82 11.28
N ASN A 198 -9.03 -13.48 12.25
CA ASN A 198 -9.20 -14.91 12.48
C ASN A 198 -10.53 -15.14 13.20
N PRO A 199 -11.55 -15.79 12.59
CA PRO A 199 -12.84 -15.97 13.24
C PRO A 199 -12.80 -16.90 14.47
N GLN A 200 -11.73 -17.67 14.64
CA GLN A 200 -11.58 -18.62 15.76
C GLN A 200 -10.98 -17.96 17.00
N THR A 201 -9.98 -17.10 16.82
CA THR A 201 -9.29 -16.41 17.93
C THR A 201 -9.75 -14.98 18.13
N GLU A 202 -10.58 -14.47 17.21
CA GLU A 202 -11.01 -13.07 17.11
C GLU A 202 -9.87 -12.05 16.95
N LYS A 203 -8.61 -12.49 16.85
CA LYS A 203 -7.46 -11.63 16.59
C LYS A 203 -7.54 -11.03 15.20
N GLY A 204 -7.17 -9.75 15.10
CA GLY A 204 -7.24 -8.99 13.86
C GLY A 204 -5.94 -8.29 13.50
N ALA A 205 -5.48 -8.47 12.27
CA ALA A 205 -4.40 -7.71 11.68
C ALA A 205 -4.98 -6.52 10.90
N VAL A 206 -4.59 -5.31 11.28
CA VAL A 206 -4.95 -4.07 10.58
C VAL A 206 -3.81 -3.69 9.67
N VAL A 207 -4.06 -3.52 8.38
CA VAL A 207 -3.02 -3.31 7.37
C VAL A 207 -3.26 -1.97 6.67
N PRO A 208 -2.74 -0.84 7.19
CA PRO A 208 -2.73 0.42 6.47
C PRO A 208 -1.82 0.32 5.24
N LEU A 209 -2.35 0.67 4.07
CA LEU A 209 -1.71 0.55 2.76
C LEU A 209 -1.49 1.94 2.16
N LYS A 210 -0.21 2.33 2.02
CA LYS A 210 0.14 3.67 1.52
C LYS A 210 1.26 3.59 0.50
N ILE A 211 1.13 4.26 -0.65
CA ILE A 211 2.27 4.32 -1.58
C ILE A 211 3.49 4.99 -0.91
N THR A 212 3.24 6.09 -0.20
CA THR A 212 4.16 6.80 0.71
C THR A 212 3.37 7.33 1.90
N THR A 213 3.96 7.43 3.09
CA THR A 213 3.21 7.80 4.30
C THR A 213 3.00 9.30 4.46
N ARG A 214 4.04 10.11 4.20
CA ARG A 214 4.03 11.58 4.37
C ARG A 214 3.46 12.00 5.73
N GLU A 215 2.63 13.03 5.79
CA GLU A 215 1.96 13.50 7.02
C GLU A 215 0.97 12.49 7.59
N ARG A 216 0.49 11.52 6.79
CA ARG A 216 -0.49 10.51 7.21
C ARG A 216 0.12 9.34 7.99
N ILE A 217 1.41 9.38 8.30
CA ILE A 217 2.08 8.38 9.15
C ILE A 217 1.49 8.31 10.57
N VAL A 218 0.83 9.38 11.05
CA VAL A 218 0.16 9.36 12.36
C VAL A 218 -1.08 8.47 12.38
N GLN A 219 -1.76 8.28 11.24
CA GLN A 219 -3.06 7.61 11.18
C GLN A 219 -3.01 6.16 11.71
N PRO A 220 -2.06 5.29 11.28
CA PRO A 220 -1.93 3.95 11.85
C PRO A 220 -1.78 3.91 13.37
N PHE A 221 -1.02 4.84 13.94
CA PHE A 221 -0.79 4.90 15.38
C PHE A 221 -2.03 5.39 16.12
N ALA A 222 -2.72 6.40 15.59
CA ALA A 222 -3.98 6.87 16.15
C ALA A 222 -5.05 5.78 16.12
N HIS A 223 -5.18 5.06 14.99
CA HIS A 223 -6.11 3.93 14.87
C HIS A 223 -5.74 2.81 15.85
N GLN A 224 -4.46 2.43 15.94
CA GLN A 224 -4.01 1.44 16.91
C GLN A 224 -4.35 1.87 18.34
N ARG A 225 -4.15 3.15 18.70
CA ARG A 225 -4.47 3.65 20.05
C ARG A 225 -5.96 3.50 20.39
N ILE A 226 -6.83 3.78 19.42
CA ILE A 226 -8.29 3.62 19.56
C ILE A 226 -8.62 2.14 19.73
N LEU A 227 -8.07 1.27 18.88
CA LEU A 227 -8.29 -0.18 18.95
C LEU A 227 -7.76 -0.80 20.24
N ASP A 228 -6.61 -0.37 20.74
CA ASP A 228 -6.07 -0.80 22.04
C ASP A 228 -7.00 -0.42 23.20
N SER A 229 -7.77 0.67 23.04
CA SER A 229 -8.73 1.12 24.04
C SER A 229 -10.07 0.40 23.95
N ALA A 230 -10.56 0.16 22.74
CA ALA A 230 -11.87 -0.47 22.49
C ALA A 230 -11.80 -2.01 22.57
N TYR A 231 -10.68 -2.58 22.13
CA TYR A 231 -10.46 -4.02 21.96
C TYR A 231 -9.04 -4.41 22.45
N PRO A 232 -8.76 -4.32 23.75
CA PRO A 232 -7.41 -4.51 24.28
C PRO A 232 -6.80 -5.86 23.87
N GLY A 233 -5.66 -5.82 23.19
CA GLY A 233 -4.90 -7.02 22.76
C GLY A 233 -5.49 -7.78 21.56
N GLN A 234 -6.62 -7.35 21.02
CA GLN A 234 -7.29 -8.04 19.92
C GLN A 234 -6.72 -7.69 18.54
N TYR A 235 -6.38 -6.42 18.32
CA TYR A 235 -5.92 -5.92 17.03
C TYR A 235 -4.46 -5.47 17.05
N ALA A 236 -3.75 -5.72 15.96
CA ALA A 236 -2.41 -5.19 15.76
C ALA A 236 -2.20 -4.62 14.35
N SER A 237 -1.51 -3.48 14.26
CA SER A 237 -1.28 -2.77 13.00
C SER A 237 0.04 -3.14 12.33
N PHE A 238 -0.01 -3.39 11.03
CA PHE A 238 1.10 -3.72 10.14
C PHE A 238 1.11 -2.72 8.98
N VAL A 239 1.94 -1.68 9.06
CA VAL A 239 1.90 -0.59 8.07
C VAL A 239 2.70 -1.01 6.84
N SER A 240 2.02 -1.10 5.69
CA SER A 240 2.65 -1.52 4.45
C SER A 240 2.71 -0.39 3.43
N CYS A 241 3.88 -0.23 2.83
CA CYS A 241 4.20 0.86 1.94
C CYS A 241 5.00 0.41 0.72
N ILE A 242 4.97 1.21 -0.35
CA ILE A 242 5.84 0.98 -1.50
C ILE A 242 7.22 1.61 -1.27
N SER A 243 7.26 2.89 -0.86
CA SER A 243 8.51 3.63 -0.65
C SER A 243 8.30 4.87 0.22
N GLU A 244 9.34 5.70 0.40
CA GLU A 244 9.21 7.11 0.84
C GLU A 244 9.80 8.12 -0.15
N VAL A 245 10.00 7.71 -1.40
CA VAL A 245 10.71 8.56 -2.37
C VAL A 245 9.89 9.78 -2.80
N GLN A 246 10.59 10.88 -3.04
CA GLN A 246 10.04 12.10 -3.60
C GLN A 246 11.00 12.64 -4.65
N ARG A 247 10.44 12.99 -5.80
CA ARG A 247 11.17 13.68 -6.86
C ARG A 247 11.50 15.12 -6.45
N ASP A 248 12.73 15.55 -6.71
CA ASP A 248 13.10 16.97 -6.67
C ASP A 248 13.47 17.43 -8.09
N ASP A 249 12.51 18.09 -8.74
CA ASP A 249 12.65 18.55 -10.13
C ASP A 249 13.67 19.67 -10.30
N ALA A 250 13.94 20.45 -9.23
CA ALA A 250 14.88 21.56 -9.31
C ALA A 250 16.34 21.07 -9.34
N THR A 251 16.62 19.96 -8.66
CA THR A 251 17.98 19.42 -8.51
C THR A 251 18.19 18.10 -9.23
N THR A 252 17.15 17.56 -9.90
CA THR A 252 17.16 16.21 -10.49
C THR A 252 17.61 15.14 -9.49
N ALA A 253 17.25 15.31 -8.22
CA ALA A 253 17.59 14.41 -7.14
C ALA A 253 16.34 13.65 -6.65
N VAL A 254 16.56 12.52 -5.98
CA VAL A 254 15.50 11.80 -5.27
C VAL A 254 15.72 11.94 -3.77
N LYS A 255 14.67 12.34 -3.06
CA LYS A 255 14.66 12.42 -1.59
C LYS A 255 13.91 11.24 -1.03
N GLN A 256 14.31 10.76 0.16
CA GLN A 256 13.49 9.86 0.96
C GLN A 256 12.91 10.66 2.13
N ILE A 257 11.58 10.86 2.15
CA ILE A 257 10.92 11.70 3.15
C ILE A 257 10.62 10.87 4.38
N CYS A 258 11.58 10.86 5.30
CA CYS A 258 11.49 10.10 6.54
C CYS A 258 11.33 11.03 7.75
N VAL A 259 10.54 10.60 8.73
CA VAL A 259 10.32 11.32 10.00
C VAL A 259 10.63 10.40 11.20
N PRO A 260 11.87 9.88 11.33
CA PRO A 260 12.21 8.83 12.30
C PRO A 260 12.00 9.27 13.75
N GLY A 261 12.27 10.54 14.08
CA GLY A 261 12.01 11.06 15.43
C GLY A 261 10.52 11.07 15.77
N THR A 262 9.68 11.48 14.82
CA THR A 262 8.22 11.47 14.97
C THR A 262 7.68 10.05 15.13
N VAL A 263 8.12 9.11 14.28
CA VAL A 263 7.71 7.70 14.40
C VAL A 263 8.16 7.10 15.72
N ALA A 264 9.38 7.42 16.19
CA ALA A 264 9.85 6.96 17.49
C ALA A 264 9.00 7.50 18.65
N LEU A 265 8.58 8.77 18.59
CA LEU A 265 7.65 9.34 19.57
C LEU A 265 6.28 8.65 19.51
N PHE A 266 5.77 8.37 18.32
CA PHE A 266 4.48 7.66 18.17
C PHE A 266 4.56 6.22 18.71
N GLN A 267 5.60 5.46 18.35
CA GLN A 267 5.79 4.10 18.84
C GLN A 267 5.91 4.03 20.37
N LYS A 268 6.57 5.03 20.98
CA LYS A 268 6.81 5.07 22.42
C LYS A 268 5.63 5.64 23.23
N HIS A 269 4.93 6.63 22.69
CA HIS A 269 4.00 7.45 23.47
C HIS A 269 2.57 7.48 22.94
N LEU A 270 2.33 7.09 21.68
CA LEU A 270 0.99 7.05 21.09
C LEU A 270 0.43 5.64 21.06
N ALA A 271 1.06 4.72 20.32
CA ALA A 271 0.64 3.32 20.24
C ALA A 271 1.76 2.44 19.72
N HIS A 272 1.73 1.15 20.06
CA HIS A 272 2.70 0.18 19.57
C HIS A 272 2.14 -0.55 18.34
N ILE A 273 2.67 -0.24 17.15
CA ILE A 273 2.38 -1.03 15.93
C ILE A 273 3.44 -2.13 15.74
N LYS A 274 3.12 -3.17 14.96
CA LYS A 274 3.97 -4.37 14.82
C LYS A 274 5.17 -4.16 13.90
N GLY A 275 5.05 -3.30 12.90
CA GLY A 275 6.16 -3.01 12.00
C GLY A 275 5.77 -2.11 10.84
N LEU A 276 6.81 -1.67 10.14
CA LEU A 276 6.73 -0.99 8.85
C LEU A 276 7.30 -1.91 7.76
N TYR A 277 6.55 -2.11 6.69
CA TYR A 277 6.90 -3.00 5.59
C TYR A 277 7.03 -2.17 4.33
N TYR A 278 8.16 -2.31 3.61
CA TYR A 278 8.40 -1.57 2.38
C TYR A 278 8.92 -2.50 1.29
N CYS A 279 8.52 -2.24 0.04
CA CYS A 279 9.25 -2.77 -1.11
C CYS A 279 10.60 -2.05 -1.27
N ASP A 280 10.59 -0.71 -1.32
CA ASP A 280 11.79 0.14 -1.34
C ASP A 280 12.00 0.75 0.05
N ILE A 281 12.71 0.03 0.93
CA ILE A 281 12.96 0.45 2.31
C ILE A 281 13.81 1.72 2.34
N PRO A 282 13.33 2.82 2.96
CA PRO A 282 14.13 4.03 3.08
C PRO A 282 15.40 3.80 3.89
N ARG A 283 16.54 4.27 3.39
CA ARG A 283 17.86 4.05 4.00
C ARG A 283 17.93 4.57 5.43
N ARG A 284 17.20 5.65 5.74
CA ARG A 284 17.12 6.19 7.10
C ARG A 284 16.40 5.25 8.05
N TYR A 285 15.35 4.58 7.61
CA TYR A 285 14.57 3.63 8.40
C TYR A 285 15.26 2.26 8.53
N ALA A 286 16.12 1.89 7.57
CA ALA A 286 16.93 0.67 7.65
C ALA A 286 18.06 0.71 8.70
N ARG A 287 18.31 1.86 9.35
CA ARG A 287 19.40 1.99 10.34
C ARG A 287 19.03 1.37 11.68
N TYR A 288 20.01 0.72 12.31
CA TYR A 288 19.85 0.04 13.60
C TYR A 288 19.28 0.91 14.72
N ASP A 289 19.64 2.20 14.75
CA ASP A 289 19.15 3.15 15.75
C ASP A 289 17.63 3.32 15.71
N PHE A 290 17.03 3.12 14.53
CA PHE A 290 15.60 3.17 14.28
C PHE A 290 14.95 1.78 14.36
N THR A 291 15.56 0.75 13.77
CA THR A 291 14.97 -0.62 13.76
C THR A 291 14.88 -1.27 15.14
N ARG A 292 15.67 -0.80 16.12
CA ARG A 292 15.52 -1.19 17.53
C ARG A 292 14.26 -0.61 18.21
N ILE A 293 13.65 0.42 17.62
CA ILE A 293 12.45 1.10 18.15
C ILE A 293 11.20 0.44 17.57
N ILE A 294 11.21 0.19 16.26
CA ILE A 294 10.11 -0.42 15.52
C ILE A 294 10.70 -1.31 14.42
N PRO A 295 10.19 -2.55 14.22
CA PRO A 295 10.62 -3.39 13.11
C PRO A 295 10.39 -2.69 11.77
N VAL A 296 11.41 -2.68 10.91
CA VAL A 296 11.33 -2.24 9.52
C VAL A 296 11.78 -3.41 8.67
N LYS A 297 10.87 -3.94 7.86
CA LYS A 297 11.07 -5.20 7.13
C LYS A 297 10.77 -5.03 5.63
N PRO A 298 11.33 -5.91 4.78
CA PRO A 298 10.89 -6.01 3.38
C PRO A 298 9.42 -6.45 3.30
N PHE A 299 8.78 -6.16 2.16
CA PHE A 299 7.34 -6.36 2.00
C PHE A 299 6.94 -7.84 2.13
N HIS A 300 7.72 -8.77 1.60
CA HIS A 300 7.44 -10.21 1.66
C HIS A 300 7.24 -10.74 3.08
N ALA A 301 7.86 -10.12 4.09
CA ALA A 301 7.72 -10.53 5.49
C ALA A 301 6.35 -10.18 6.09
N LEU A 302 5.55 -9.33 5.42
CA LEU A 302 4.25 -8.85 5.90
C LEU A 302 3.29 -10.01 6.20
N PHE A 303 3.12 -10.93 5.24
CA PHE A 303 2.13 -11.99 5.38
C PHE A 303 2.51 -13.03 6.42
N THR A 304 3.80 -13.35 6.55
CA THR A 304 4.32 -14.22 7.61
C THR A 304 4.07 -13.61 8.99
N ASP A 305 4.44 -12.34 9.19
CA ASP A 305 4.25 -11.67 10.47
C ASP A 305 2.75 -11.52 10.84
N ILE A 306 1.89 -11.31 9.85
CA ILE A 306 0.43 -11.32 10.05
C ILE A 306 -0.05 -12.71 10.47
N ALA A 307 0.38 -13.76 9.77
CA ALA A 307 0.00 -15.14 10.08
C ALA A 307 0.41 -15.53 11.51
N ASP A 308 1.62 -15.15 11.93
CA ASP A 308 2.13 -15.41 13.28
C ASP A 308 1.29 -14.68 14.34
N HIS A 309 0.92 -13.43 14.10
CA HIS A 309 0.06 -12.68 15.02
C HIS A 309 -1.34 -13.28 15.16
N LEU A 310 -1.94 -13.70 14.05
CA LEU A 310 -3.31 -14.22 14.03
C LEU A 310 -3.44 -15.64 14.61
N LYS A 311 -2.32 -16.39 14.67
CA LYS A 311 -2.24 -17.73 15.28
C LYS A 311 -1.86 -17.71 16.76
N ALA A 312 -1.24 -16.63 17.25
CA ALA A 312 -0.83 -16.55 18.65
C ALA A 312 -2.05 -16.73 19.56
N ASP A 313 -1.89 -17.48 20.65
CA ASP A 313 -2.87 -17.57 21.74
C ASP A 313 -2.88 -16.27 22.57
#